data_AF-B0VPS7-F1
#
_entry.id   AF-B0VPS7-F1
#
_cell.length_a   1.000
_cell.length_b   1.000
_cell.length_c   1.000
_cell.angle_alpha   90.00
_cell.angle_beta   90.00
_cell.angle_gamma   90.00
#
_symmetry.space_group_name_H-M   'P 1'
#
loop_
_entity.id
_entity.type
_entity.pdbx_description
1 polymer ?
#
loop_
_entity_poly.entity_id
_entity_poly.type
_entity_poly.pdbx_seq_one_letter_code
_entity_poly.pdbx_strand_id
1 'polypeptide(L)'
;MLKKIKTNLEAIERQPKPKRSTIKEKTDNSMSKQIIKVTEALKKTGKPLSGQQLLVATGYPNDSNTEQLEQFFLDIRNALDIEKSIVKLERDYDSQDWFALAKDSQ
;
A
#
# COMPACT_ATOMS: atom_id res chain seq x y z
N MET A 1 -33.79 4.81 6.39
CA MET A 1 -32.54 5.38 6.92
C MET A 1 -31.36 4.68 6.23
N LEU A 2 -30.91 5.20 5.08
CA LEU A 2 -29.63 4.85 4.43
C LEU A 2 -29.21 6.06 3.56
N LYS A 3 -29.10 7.23 4.19
CA LYS A 3 -28.45 8.41 3.59
C LYS A 3 -27.09 8.52 4.25
N LYS A 4 -26.01 8.15 3.54
CA LYS A 4 -24.60 8.58 3.70
C LYS A 4 -23.57 7.63 3.05
N ILE A 5 -23.78 7.13 1.83
CA ILE A 5 -22.69 6.47 1.05
C ILE A 5 -22.84 6.77 -0.46
N LYS A 6 -23.21 8.00 -0.83
CA LYS A 6 -23.31 8.40 -2.26
C LYS A 6 -22.65 9.73 -2.59
N THR A 7 -21.82 10.27 -1.71
CA THR A 7 -21.25 11.62 -1.88
C THR A 7 -19.74 11.63 -2.16
N ASN A 8 -19.15 10.49 -2.52
CA ASN A 8 -17.69 10.41 -2.72
C ASN A 8 -17.26 9.62 -3.99
N LEU A 9 -18.12 9.54 -5.00
CA LEU A 9 -17.75 9.01 -6.32
C LEU A 9 -18.00 10.01 -7.47
N GLU A 10 -18.85 11.02 -7.31
CA GLU A 10 -19.15 11.99 -8.38
C GLU A 10 -18.30 13.27 -8.33
N ALA A 11 -17.45 13.45 -7.30
CA ALA A 11 -16.59 14.64 -7.17
C ALA A 11 -15.25 14.52 -7.93
N ILE A 12 -14.92 13.35 -8.46
CA ILE A 12 -13.63 13.09 -9.14
C ILE A 12 -13.66 13.53 -10.61
N GLU A 13 -14.84 13.77 -11.20
CA GLU A 13 -14.95 14.12 -12.63
C GLU A 13 -14.82 15.63 -12.96
N ARG A 14 -14.65 16.52 -11.96
CA ARG A 14 -14.76 17.98 -12.21
C ARG A 14 -13.76 18.87 -11.47
N GLN A 15 -12.49 18.47 -11.35
CA GLN A 15 -11.43 19.41 -10.97
C GLN A 15 -10.29 19.40 -11.99
N PRO A 16 -9.86 20.57 -12.50
CA PRO A 16 -8.75 20.67 -13.44
C PRO A 16 -7.45 20.25 -12.74
N LYS A 17 -6.70 19.37 -13.41
CA LYS A 17 -5.38 18.83 -13.03
C LYS A 17 -4.58 19.78 -12.13
N PRO A 18 -4.30 19.40 -10.86
CA PRO A 18 -3.22 20.06 -10.14
C PRO A 18 -1.91 19.67 -10.81
N LYS A 19 -1.11 20.70 -11.12
CA LYS A 19 0.17 20.63 -11.82
C LYS A 19 1.04 19.51 -11.23
N ARG A 20 1.48 18.61 -12.10
CA ARG A 20 2.52 17.60 -11.85
C ARG A 20 3.67 18.27 -11.10
N SER A 21 3.79 18.01 -9.80
CA SER A 21 5.09 18.07 -9.16
C SER A 21 5.85 16.87 -9.70
N THR A 22 6.80 17.15 -10.60
CA THR A 22 7.74 16.18 -11.15
C THR A 22 8.65 15.68 -10.03
N ILE A 23 8.13 14.81 -9.17
CA ILE A 23 8.95 13.75 -8.59
C ILE A 23 9.25 12.85 -9.79
N LYS A 24 10.52 12.82 -10.22
CA LYS A 24 10.99 11.94 -11.29
C LYS A 24 10.52 10.52 -10.98
N GLU A 25 9.41 10.12 -11.58
CA GLU A 25 9.08 8.72 -11.77
C GLU A 25 10.20 8.15 -12.63
N LYS A 26 11.08 7.37 -12.02
CA LYS A 26 11.81 6.36 -12.77
C LYS A 26 10.79 5.27 -13.10
N THR A 27 9.94 5.57 -14.08
CA THR A 27 9.12 4.60 -14.79
C THR A 27 10.08 3.72 -15.56
N ASP A 28 10.53 2.63 -14.94
CA ASP A 28 10.99 1.49 -15.72
C ASP A 28 9.74 0.73 -16.17
N ASN A 29 9.28 1.17 -17.34
CA ASN A 29 8.67 0.38 -18.40
C ASN A 29 8.10 -0.99 -18.01
N SER A 30 6.76 -1.09 -18.00
CA SER A 30 5.99 -2.25 -18.47
C SER A 30 6.73 -3.61 -18.46
N MET A 31 7.01 -4.12 -17.27
CA MET A 31 7.21 -5.56 -17.03
C MET A 31 5.93 -6.03 -16.35
N SER A 32 5.48 -7.25 -16.65
CA SER A 32 4.44 -7.93 -15.86
C SER A 32 4.62 -7.55 -14.39
N LYS A 33 3.63 -6.90 -13.77
CA LYS A 33 3.73 -6.44 -12.38
C LYS A 33 3.89 -7.67 -11.50
N GLN A 34 5.13 -8.11 -11.33
CA GLN A 34 5.47 -9.21 -10.46
C GLN A 34 5.18 -8.70 -9.06
N ILE A 35 4.32 -9.42 -8.35
CA ILE A 35 4.06 -9.14 -6.95
C ILE A 35 5.40 -9.29 -6.23
N ILE A 36 5.92 -8.19 -5.70
CA ILE A 36 7.17 -8.15 -4.95
C ILE A 36 6.88 -8.33 -3.45
N LYS A 37 7.87 -8.77 -2.68
CA LYS A 37 7.69 -8.97 -1.24
C LYS A 37 7.37 -7.65 -0.52
N VAL A 38 6.56 -7.75 0.54
CA VAL A 38 6.17 -6.63 1.41
C VAL A 38 7.39 -5.85 1.93
N THR A 39 8.44 -6.57 2.34
CA THR A 39 9.70 -5.97 2.82
C THR A 39 10.43 -5.20 1.73
N GLU A 40 10.41 -5.68 0.49
CA GLU A 40 11.05 -5.00 -0.64
C GLU A 40 10.29 -3.73 -1.02
N ALA A 41 8.95 -3.77 -0.99
CA ALA A 41 8.11 -2.59 -1.20
C ALA A 41 8.41 -1.50 -0.16
N LEU A 42 8.54 -1.87 1.12
CA LEU A 42 8.91 -0.93 2.19
C LEU A 42 10.35 -0.41 2.04
N LYS A 43 11.31 -1.27 1.65
CA LYS A 43 12.71 -0.86 1.34
C LYS A 43 12.79 0.14 0.19
N LYS A 44 12.04 -0.08 -0.89
CA LYS A 44 11.99 0.86 -2.02
C LYS A 44 11.45 2.23 -1.63
N THR A 45 10.49 2.26 -0.71
CA THR A 45 9.82 3.51 -0.34
C THR A 45 10.55 4.24 0.79
N GLY A 46 11.30 3.51 1.63
CA GLY A 46 12.11 4.06 2.72
C GLY A 46 11.30 4.77 3.81
N LYS A 47 9.99 4.58 3.83
CA LYS A 47 9.03 5.24 4.72
C LYS A 47 7.94 4.24 5.13
N PRO A 48 7.28 4.45 6.29
CA PRO A 48 6.10 3.68 6.65
C PRO A 48 4.99 3.84 5.61
N LEU A 49 4.27 2.75 5.33
CA LEU A 49 3.15 2.72 4.40
C LEU A 49 1.89 2.23 5.11
N SER A 50 0.73 2.78 4.72
CA SER A 50 -0.56 2.20 5.12
C SER A 50 -0.80 0.87 4.40
N GLY A 51 -1.69 0.03 4.92
CA GLY A 51 -2.02 -1.26 4.29
C GLY A 51 -2.43 -1.13 2.81
N GLN A 52 -3.18 -0.09 2.44
CA GLN A 52 -3.58 0.14 1.05
C GLN A 52 -2.41 0.60 0.17
N GLN A 53 -1.55 1.49 0.69
CA GLN A 53 -0.36 1.91 -0.04
C GLN A 53 0.61 0.73 -0.24
N LEU A 54 0.69 -0.15 0.75
CA LEU A 54 1.53 -1.32 0.72
C LEU A 54 1.06 -2.34 -0.32
N LEU A 55 -0.26 -2.56 -0.44
CA LEU A 55 -0.87 -3.39 -1.49
C LEU A 55 -0.47 -2.91 -2.89
N VAL A 56 -0.55 -1.60 -3.13
CA VAL A 56 -0.17 -1.01 -4.42
C VAL A 56 1.35 -1.10 -4.64
N ALA A 57 2.14 -0.86 -3.59
CA ALA A 57 3.60 -0.87 -3.65
C ALA A 57 4.19 -2.26 -3.88
N THR A 58 3.53 -3.31 -3.39
CA THR A 58 3.87 -4.71 -3.69
C THR A 58 3.44 -5.14 -5.10
N GLY A 59 2.66 -4.31 -5.80
CA GLY A 59 2.28 -4.54 -7.19
C GLY A 59 0.93 -5.24 -7.36
N TYR A 60 0.17 -5.44 -6.27
CA TYR A 60 -1.20 -5.91 -6.40
C TYR A 60 -2.09 -4.85 -7.07
N PRO A 61 -3.08 -5.28 -7.87
CA PRO A 61 -4.03 -4.37 -8.49
C PRO A 61 -4.98 -3.74 -7.44
N ASN A 62 -5.47 -2.53 -7.71
CA ASN A 62 -6.47 -1.89 -6.83
C ASN A 62 -7.80 -2.65 -6.82
N ASP A 63 -8.10 -3.35 -7.91
CA ASP A 63 -9.22 -4.26 -8.10
C ASP A 63 -8.85 -5.72 -7.76
N SER A 64 -7.95 -5.90 -6.78
CA SER A 64 -7.56 -7.24 -6.31
C SER A 64 -8.77 -8.09 -5.95
N ASN A 65 -8.76 -9.33 -6.44
CA ASN A 65 -9.77 -10.32 -6.06
C ASN A 65 -9.50 -10.88 -4.65
N THR A 66 -10.42 -11.71 -4.15
CA THR A 66 -10.31 -12.30 -2.80
C THR A 66 -9.01 -13.09 -2.62
N GLU A 67 -8.62 -13.92 -3.58
CA GLU A 67 -7.40 -14.75 -3.50
C GLU A 67 -6.13 -13.88 -3.42
N GLN A 68 -6.08 -12.80 -4.19
CA GLN A 68 -4.98 -11.84 -4.18
C GLN A 68 -4.88 -11.09 -2.85
N LEU A 69 -6.01 -10.68 -2.29
CA LEU A 69 -6.06 -10.04 -0.97
C LEU A 69 -5.64 -11.00 0.14
N GLU A 70 -6.10 -12.24 0.09
CA GLU A 70 -5.69 -13.28 1.04
C GLU A 70 -4.19 -13.53 0.98
N GLN A 71 -3.62 -13.65 -0.23
CA GLN A 71 -2.18 -13.81 -0.40
C GLN A 71 -1.41 -12.60 0.15
N PHE A 72 -1.90 -11.38 -0.10
CA PHE A 72 -1.30 -10.16 0.44
C PHE A 72 -1.29 -10.15 1.97
N PHE A 73 -2.40 -10.51 2.62
CA PHE A 73 -2.45 -10.58 4.08
C PHE A 73 -1.57 -11.70 4.64
N LEU A 74 -1.48 -12.83 3.94
CA LEU A 74 -0.57 -13.92 4.28
C LEU A 74 0.88 -13.46 4.21
N ASP A 75 1.25 -12.70 3.18
CA ASP A 75 2.59 -12.15 3.01
C ASP A 75 2.93 -11.13 4.12
N ILE A 76 1.98 -10.27 4.50
CA ILE A 76 2.14 -9.37 5.67
C ILE A 76 2.38 -10.18 6.93
N ARG A 77 1.55 -11.20 7.20
CA ARG A 77 1.68 -12.03 8.41
C ARG A 77 3.02 -12.75 8.44
N ASN A 78 3.45 -13.32 7.32
CA ASN A 78 4.75 -13.97 7.22
C ASN A 78 5.89 -12.98 7.47
N ALA A 79 5.80 -11.76 6.93
CA ALA A 79 6.81 -10.73 7.15
C ALA A 79 6.85 -10.21 8.60
N LEU A 80 5.72 -10.20 9.31
CA LEU A 80 5.63 -9.83 10.73
C LEU A 80 6.10 -10.94 11.67
N ASP A 81 5.54 -12.13 11.52
CA ASP A 81 5.65 -13.20 12.53
C ASP A 81 6.81 -14.16 12.25
N ILE A 82 7.07 -14.46 10.98
CA ILE A 82 8.07 -15.45 10.57
C ILE A 82 9.40 -14.77 10.28
N GLU A 83 9.41 -13.85 9.31
CA GLU A 83 10.64 -13.17 8.90
C GLU A 83 11.02 -12.04 9.87
N LYS A 84 10.06 -11.50 10.63
CA LYS A 84 10.22 -10.33 11.52
C LYS A 84 10.92 -9.15 10.83
N SER A 85 10.69 -9.02 9.53
CA SER A 85 11.37 -8.06 8.66
C SER A 85 10.62 -6.72 8.59
N ILE A 86 9.38 -6.70 9.07
CA ILE A 86 8.53 -5.51 9.17
C ILE A 86 7.91 -5.41 10.57
N VAL A 87 7.45 -4.23 10.93
CA VAL A 87 6.69 -3.97 12.15
C VAL A 87 5.40 -3.23 11.83
N LYS A 88 4.34 -3.56 12.57
CA LYS A 88 3.09 -2.82 12.56
C LYS A 88 3.18 -1.67 13.56
N LEU A 89 2.94 -0.45 13.09
CA LEU A 89 2.91 0.75 13.93
C LEU A 89 1.55 0.89 14.61
N GLU A 90 1.51 1.69 15.68
CA GLU A 90 0.25 2.04 16.35
C GLU A 90 -0.71 2.70 15.37
N ARG A 91 -2.01 2.40 15.56
CA ARG A 91 -3.06 2.98 14.74
C ARG A 91 -3.09 4.48 14.94
N ASP A 92 -3.18 5.20 13.83
CA ASP A 92 -3.47 6.61 13.87
C ASP A 92 -4.96 6.85 14.20
N TYR A 93 -5.33 8.12 14.30
CA TYR A 93 -6.71 8.54 14.55
C TYR A 93 -7.71 8.01 13.50
N ASP A 94 -7.24 7.73 12.29
CA ASP A 94 -8.04 7.22 11.18
C ASP A 94 -8.18 5.68 11.21
N SER A 95 -7.72 5.03 12.29
CA SER A 95 -7.79 3.57 12.49
C SER A 95 -7.08 2.77 11.40
N GLN A 96 -6.17 3.40 10.65
CA GLN A 96 -5.43 2.72 9.60
C GLN A 96 -4.27 1.92 10.20
N ASP A 97 -4.04 0.73 9.64
CA ASP A 97 -2.89 -0.07 9.95
C ASP A 97 -1.68 0.41 9.13
N TRP A 98 -0.63 0.81 9.84
CA TRP A 98 0.63 1.30 9.28
C TRP A 98 1.74 0.26 9.46
N PHE A 99 2.59 0.13 8.45
CA PHE A 99 3.69 -0.82 8.44
C PHE A 99 5.00 -0.11 8.11
N ALA A 100 6.07 -0.49 8.81
CA ALA A 100 7.43 -0.01 8.57
C ALA A 100 8.41 -1.18 8.53
N LEU A 101 9.61 -0.96 8.00
CA LEU A 101 10.68 -1.94 8.15
C LEU A 101 11.02 -2.10 9.64
N ALA A 102 11.26 -3.34 10.05
CA ALA A 102 11.92 -3.57 11.33
C ALA A 102 13.29 -2.90 11.25
N LYS A 103 13.64 -2.11 12.27
CA LYS A 103 15.03 -1.71 12.42
C LYS A 103 15.80 -3.00 12.65
N ASP A 104 16.85 -3.24 11.86
CA ASP A 104 17.82 -4.27 12.20
C ASP A 104 18.25 -3.98 13.63
N SER A 105 17.87 -4.85 14.57
CA SER A 105 18.46 -4.85 15.91
C SER A 105 19.92 -5.27 15.71
N GLN A 106 20.76 -4.32 15.32
CA GLN A 106 22.21 -4.44 15.47
C GLN A 106 22.56 -4.36 16.96
#